data_AF-A0A2V7HBC7-F1
#
_entry.id   AF-A0A2V7HBC7-F1
#
_cell.length_a   1.000
_cell.length_b   1.000
_cell.length_c   1.000
_cell.angle_alpha   90.00
_cell.angle_beta   90.00
_cell.angle_gamma   90.00
#
_symmetry.space_group_name_H-M   'P 1'
#
loop_
_entity.id
_entity.type
_entity.pdbx_description
1 polymer ?
#
loop_
_entity_poly.entity_id
_entity_poly.type
_entity_poly.pdbx_seq_one_letter_code
_entity_poly.pdbx_strand_id
1 'polypeptide(L)'
;MPITVQAHIAKARHIYSLTQRSGGPIPLRIELLGSADVIVRGVIKAPKPERQFDKNFGIETELYSGNPRFTIPVGVAGRSLSGIRKFQIGARYQVCSDKLCLPPRTDKLDVAIRIAGRK
;
A
#
# COMPACT_ATOMS: atom_id res chain seq x y z
N MET A 1 -4.69 -13.45 8.24
CA MET A 1 -3.94 -12.64 9.22
C MET A 1 -3.69 -11.27 8.60
N PRO A 2 -4.07 -10.16 9.24
CA PRO A 2 -3.75 -8.83 8.71
C PRO A 2 -2.28 -8.46 8.96
N ILE A 3 -1.66 -7.76 8.02
CA ILE A 3 -0.38 -7.04 8.21
C ILE A 3 -0.66 -5.56 8.10
N THR A 4 -0.14 -4.76 9.04
CA THR A 4 -0.28 -3.30 9.01
C THR A 4 1.01 -2.67 8.51
N VAL A 5 0.90 -1.82 7.49
CA VAL A 5 1.98 -0.98 6.98
C VAL A 5 1.63 0.47 7.29
N GLN A 6 2.57 1.20 7.87
CA GLN A 6 2.39 2.62 8.18
C GLN A 6 3.34 3.45 7.31
N ALA A 7 2.80 4.41 6.58
CA ALA A 7 3.64 5.41 5.93
C ALA A 7 3.95 6.53 6.92
N HIS A 8 5.15 7.10 6.83
CA HIS A 8 5.55 8.30 7.56
C HIS A 8 5.85 9.40 6.55
N ILE A 9 4.87 10.26 6.30
CA ILE A 9 4.93 11.28 5.26
C ILE A 9 5.37 12.60 5.92
N ALA A 10 6.42 13.20 5.37
CA ALA A 10 6.96 14.46 5.87
C ALA A 10 5.91 15.59 5.83
N LYS A 11 6.06 16.58 6.71
CA LYS A 11 5.17 17.75 6.76
C LYS A 11 5.12 18.45 5.39
N ALA A 12 3.93 18.95 5.03
CA ALA A 12 3.66 19.59 3.73
C ALA A 12 3.99 18.71 2.51
N ARG A 13 3.92 17.39 2.68
CA ARG A 13 3.97 16.39 1.60
C ARG A 13 2.73 15.50 1.67
N HIS A 14 2.41 14.91 0.55
CA HIS A 14 1.35 13.93 0.42
C HIS A 14 1.73 12.82 -0.57
N ILE A 15 0.99 11.72 -0.51
CA ILE A 15 0.95 10.68 -1.54
C ILE A 15 -0.49 10.47 -1.98
N TYR A 16 -0.69 9.97 -3.19
CA TYR A 16 -2.04 9.68 -3.69
C TYR A 16 -2.59 8.37 -3.16
N SER A 17 -3.91 8.30 -3.01
CA SER A 17 -4.60 7.18 -2.37
C SER A 17 -4.51 5.87 -3.18
N LEU A 18 -4.88 4.75 -2.53
CA LEU A 18 -5.06 3.46 -3.21
C LEU A 18 -6.22 3.48 -4.22
N THR A 19 -7.17 4.39 -4.03
CA THR A 19 -8.43 4.49 -4.78
C THR A 19 -8.45 5.68 -5.73
N GLN A 20 -7.33 6.41 -5.86
CA GLN A 20 -7.16 7.50 -6.79
C GLN A 20 -7.50 7.02 -8.21
N ARG A 21 -8.46 7.71 -8.83
CA ARG A 21 -8.90 7.40 -10.19
C ARG A 21 -7.79 7.72 -11.20
N SER A 22 -7.82 6.99 -12.32
CA SER A 22 -7.01 7.28 -13.50
C SER A 22 -7.32 8.66 -14.06
N GLY A 23 -6.42 9.17 -14.92
CA GLY A 23 -6.52 10.52 -15.49
C GLY A 23 -5.79 11.59 -14.68
N GLY A 24 -5.09 11.18 -13.62
CA GLY A 24 -4.23 12.07 -12.85
C GLY A 24 -2.97 11.38 -12.36
N PRO A 25 -2.57 11.62 -11.10
CA PRO A 25 -1.25 11.28 -10.59
C PRO A 25 -1.08 9.78 -10.30
N ILE A 26 0.16 9.36 -9.99
CA ILE A 26 0.47 7.94 -9.74
C ILE A 26 -0.13 7.50 -8.39
N PRO A 27 -1.10 6.58 -8.38
CA PRO A 27 -1.72 6.10 -7.15
C PRO A 27 -0.74 5.26 -6.33
N LEU A 28 -0.95 5.22 -5.02
CA LEU A 28 -0.29 4.24 -4.16
C LEU A 28 -0.69 2.83 -4.62
N ARG A 29 0.30 1.95 -4.78
CA ARG A 29 0.10 0.51 -4.99
C ARG A 29 0.82 -0.26 -3.90
N ILE A 30 0.10 -1.15 -3.24
CA ILE A 30 0.63 -2.08 -2.25
C ILE A 30 0.43 -3.49 -2.78
N GLU A 31 1.51 -4.26 -2.86
CA GLU A 31 1.52 -5.62 -3.39
C GLU A 31 2.45 -6.54 -2.60
N LEU A 32 2.20 -7.84 -2.71
CA LEU A 32 3.10 -8.86 -2.17
C LEU A 32 4.09 -9.27 -3.26
N LEU A 33 5.37 -9.27 -2.95
CA LEU A 33 6.46 -9.63 -3.85
C LEU A 33 7.13 -10.92 -3.36
N GLY A 34 7.34 -11.87 -4.26
CA GLY A 34 7.97 -13.15 -3.92
C GLY A 34 7.16 -13.99 -2.92
N SER A 35 5.83 -13.84 -2.90
CA SER A 35 4.98 -14.34 -1.82
C SER A 35 4.56 -15.80 -1.91
N ALA A 36 5.07 -16.57 -2.88
CA ALA A 36 4.78 -17.99 -3.10
C ALA A 36 3.28 -18.32 -2.97
N ASP A 37 2.86 -18.88 -1.83
CA ASP A 37 1.48 -19.27 -1.50
C ASP A 37 0.71 -18.23 -0.65
N VAL A 38 1.36 -17.14 -0.24
CA VAL A 38 0.74 -16.03 0.51
C VAL A 38 0.09 -15.05 -0.47
N ILE A 39 -1.20 -14.79 -0.25
CA ILE A 39 -2.05 -13.94 -1.09
C ILE A 39 -2.76 -12.88 -0.25
N VAL A 40 -3.18 -11.79 -0.91
CA VAL A 40 -4.10 -10.82 -0.33
C VAL A 40 -5.53 -11.38 -0.39
N ARG A 41 -6.20 -11.43 0.75
CA ARG A 41 -7.57 -11.93 0.94
C ARG A 41 -8.53 -10.76 1.13
N GLY A 42 -9.16 -10.33 0.05
CA GLY A 42 -10.08 -9.20 0.04
C GLY A 42 -9.36 -7.87 -0.23
N VAL A 43 -9.94 -6.77 0.26
CA VAL A 43 -9.46 -5.41 -0.05
C VAL A 43 -8.49 -4.92 1.02
N ILE A 44 -7.42 -4.23 0.61
CA ILE A 44 -6.53 -3.52 1.53
C ILE A 44 -7.32 -2.40 2.20
N LYS A 45 -7.43 -2.44 3.53
CA LYS A 45 -8.12 -1.41 4.28
C LYS A 45 -7.20 -0.21 4.47
N ALA A 46 -7.69 0.97 4.19
CA ALA A 46 -6.97 2.23 4.33
C ALA A 46 -7.86 3.28 5.02
N PRO A 47 -7.29 4.32 5.63
CA PRO A 47 -8.07 5.46 6.08
C PRO A 47 -8.78 6.12 4.89
N LYS A 48 -9.85 6.87 5.20
CA LYS A 48 -10.50 7.72 4.20
C LYS A 48 -9.49 8.77 3.73
N PRO A 49 -9.22 8.90 2.41
CA PRO A 49 -8.32 9.92 1.90
C PRO A 49 -8.95 11.31 1.99
N GLU A 50 -8.10 12.31 2.07
CA GLU A 50 -8.49 13.71 1.86
C GLU A 50 -8.79 13.91 0.37
N ARG A 51 -9.76 14.75 0.03
CA ARG A 51 -10.15 15.02 -1.35
C ARG A 51 -9.91 16.47 -1.70
N GLN A 52 -9.25 16.71 -2.82
CA GLN A 52 -8.94 18.04 -3.31
C GLN A 52 -8.98 18.08 -4.83
N PHE A 53 -9.60 19.12 -5.40
CA PHE A 53 -9.52 19.35 -6.83
C PHE A 53 -8.11 19.82 -7.22
N ASP A 54 -7.44 19.07 -8.09
CA ASP A 54 -6.13 19.42 -8.62
C ASP A 54 -6.29 20.02 -10.03
N LYS A 55 -5.98 21.31 -10.15
CA LYS A 55 -6.09 22.05 -11.41
C LYS A 55 -5.11 21.55 -12.49
N ASN A 56 -4.00 20.93 -12.10
CA ASN A 56 -3.02 20.42 -13.05
C ASN A 56 -3.55 19.20 -13.80
N PHE A 57 -4.38 18.39 -13.13
CA PHE A 57 -4.99 17.20 -13.72
C PHE A 57 -6.45 17.42 -14.13
N GLY A 58 -7.09 18.50 -13.66
CA GLY A 58 -8.49 18.78 -13.95
C GLY A 58 -9.47 17.80 -13.30
N ILE A 59 -9.05 17.12 -12.23
CA ILE A 59 -9.85 16.11 -11.53
C ILE A 59 -9.79 16.29 -10.01
N GLU A 60 -10.74 15.67 -9.32
CA GLU A 60 -10.62 15.43 -7.88
C GLU A 60 -9.52 14.39 -7.61
N THR A 61 -8.58 14.75 -6.74
CA THR A 61 -7.51 13.90 -6.26
C THR A 61 -7.77 13.46 -4.82
N GLU A 62 -7.32 12.26 -4.51
CA GLU A 62 -7.43 11.62 -3.20
C GLU A 62 -6.02 11.48 -2.59
N LEU A 63 -5.81 12.05 -1.41
CA LEU A 63 -4.49 12.24 -0.80
C LEU A 63 -4.40 11.61 0.59
N TYR A 64 -3.19 11.22 0.96
CA TYR A 64 -2.82 10.92 2.33
C TYR A 64 -1.67 11.81 2.80
N SER A 65 -1.79 12.30 4.03
CA SER A 65 -0.79 13.11 4.73
C SER A 65 -0.48 12.50 6.11
N GLY A 66 0.62 12.91 6.74
CA GLY A 66 1.00 12.43 8.07
C GLY A 66 1.34 10.93 8.11
N ASN A 67 0.62 10.15 8.93
CA ASN A 67 0.96 8.77 9.23
C ASN A 67 -0.17 7.76 8.91
N PRO A 68 -0.61 7.62 7.65
CA PRO A 68 -1.69 6.71 7.29
C PRO A 68 -1.27 5.23 7.51
N ARG A 69 -2.23 4.42 7.96
CA ARG A 69 -2.05 2.98 8.20
C ARG A 69 -2.87 2.14 7.24
N PHE A 70 -2.21 1.21 6.55
CA PHE A 70 -2.82 0.30 5.59
C PHE A 70 -2.82 -1.11 6.18
N THR A 71 -3.99 -1.75 6.20
CA THR A 71 -4.14 -3.12 6.69
C THR A 71 -4.34 -4.05 5.50
N ILE A 72 -3.34 -4.90 5.26
CA ILE A 72 -3.30 -5.87 4.18
C ILE A 72 -3.80 -7.20 4.76
N PRO A 73 -5.03 -7.63 4.42
CA PRO A 73 -5.51 -8.93 4.87
C PRO A 73 -4.75 -10.02 4.09
N VAL A 74 -3.75 -10.66 4.68
CA VAL A 74 -3.06 -11.77 4.03
C VAL A 74 -3.62 -13.12 4.46
N GLY A 75 -3.51 -14.09 3.57
CA GLY A 75 -3.80 -15.48 3.85
C GLY A 75 -2.97 -16.38 2.95
N VAL A 76 -3.16 -17.68 3.10
CA VAL A 76 -2.48 -18.67 2.28
C VAL A 76 -3.45 -19.29 1.29
N ALA A 77 -2.97 -19.61 0.09
CA ALA A 77 -3.73 -20.32 -0.92
C ALA A 77 -3.81 -21.81 -0.57
N GLY A 78 -5.00 -22.41 -0.73
CA GLY A 78 -5.22 -23.85 -0.59
C GLY A 78 -4.81 -24.45 0.77
N ARG A 79 -4.38 -25.72 0.73
CA ARG A 79 -3.80 -26.44 1.87
C ARG A 79 -2.30 -26.17 1.93
N SER A 80 -1.92 -25.04 2.50
CA SER A 80 -0.50 -24.71 2.69
C SER A 80 0.11 -25.53 3.83
N LEU A 81 1.31 -26.05 3.59
CA LEU A 81 2.11 -26.73 4.60
C LEU A 81 2.51 -25.75 5.71
N SER A 82 2.60 -26.26 6.94
CA SER A 82 3.19 -25.53 8.05
C SER A 82 4.61 -25.08 7.71
N GLY A 83 5.04 -23.98 8.33
CA GLY A 83 6.40 -23.45 8.14
C GLY A 83 6.45 -21.93 8.02
N ILE A 84 7.65 -21.42 7.75
CA ILE A 84 7.89 -19.99 7.57
C ILE A 84 7.74 -19.63 6.09
N ARG A 85 7.06 -18.53 5.81
CA ARG A 85 7.05 -17.87 4.50
C ARG A 85 7.74 -16.53 4.62
N LYS A 86 8.74 -16.31 3.77
CA LYS A 86 9.44 -15.04 3.62
C LYS A 86 9.02 -14.41 2.31
N PHE A 87 8.62 -13.16 2.34
CA PHE A 87 8.21 -12.38 1.18
C PHE A 87 8.39 -10.90 1.47
N GLN A 88 8.16 -10.04 0.48
CA GLN A 88 8.22 -8.60 0.68
C GLN A 88 6.87 -7.95 0.45
N ILE A 89 6.59 -6.86 1.14
CA ILE A 89 5.54 -5.94 0.77
C ILE A 89 6.18 -4.83 -0.07
N GLY A 90 5.76 -4.70 -1.32
CA GLY A 90 6.12 -3.61 -2.21
C GLY A 90 5.10 -2.47 -2.08
N ALA A 91 5.57 -1.28 -1.73
CA ALA A 91 4.76 -0.06 -1.75
C ALA A 91 5.31 0.89 -2.81
N ARG A 92 4.63 0.99 -3.95
CA ARG A 92 4.96 1.94 -5.02
C ARG A 92 4.12 3.20 -4.86
N TYR A 93 4.78 4.35 -4.82
CA TYR A 93 4.12 5.63 -4.59
C TYR A 93 4.91 6.79 -5.19
N GLN A 94 4.28 7.95 -5.23
CA GLN A 94 4.88 9.22 -5.60
C GLN A 94 4.65 10.23 -4.47
N VAL A 95 5.70 10.93 -4.05
CA VAL A 95 5.62 11.99 -3.03
C VAL A 95 5.51 13.34 -3.73
N CYS A 96 4.50 14.11 -3.38
CA CYS A 96 4.25 15.43 -3.93
C CYS A 96 4.12 16.48 -2.83
N SER A 97 4.45 17.71 -3.20
CA SER A 97 4.05 18.93 -2.49
C SER A 97 3.14 19.75 -3.41
N ASP A 98 2.68 20.91 -2.93
CA ASP A 98 1.85 21.85 -3.69
C ASP A 98 2.51 22.39 -4.97
N LYS A 99 3.81 22.16 -5.15
CA LYS A 99 4.60 22.71 -6.28
C LYS A 99 5.23 21.64 -7.16
N LEU A 100 5.58 20.48 -6.59
CA LEU A 100 6.40 19.49 -7.29
C LEU A 100 6.15 18.08 -6.78
N CYS A 101 6.13 17.14 -7.72
CA CYS A 101 6.19 15.72 -7.47
C CYS A 101 7.59 15.17 -7.69
N LEU A 102 8.06 14.33 -6.77
CA LEU A 102 9.30 13.58 -6.94
C LEU A 102 9.09 12.41 -7.91
N PRO A 103 10.15 11.83 -8.50
CA PRO A 103 10.04 10.58 -9.24
C PRO A 103 9.40 9.47 -8.37
N PRO A 104 8.55 8.60 -8.96
CA PRO A 104 7.94 7.51 -8.23
C PRO A 104 9.00 6.49 -7.79
N ARG A 105 8.86 5.97 -6.57
CA ARG A 105 9.73 4.91 -6.03
C ARG A 105 8.92 3.76 -5.48
N THR A 106 9.59 2.64 -5.27
CA THR A 106 9.01 1.47 -4.62
C THR A 106 9.83 1.12 -3.39
N ASP A 107 9.21 1.23 -2.22
CA ASP A 107 9.81 0.74 -0.99
C ASP A 107 9.44 -0.72 -0.79
N LYS A 108 10.40 -1.51 -0.29
CA LYS A 108 10.23 -2.94 -0.03
C LYS A 108 10.44 -3.21 1.44
N LEU A 109 9.50 -3.91 2.06
CA LEU A 109 9.54 -4.31 3.46
C LEU A 109 9.60 -5.83 3.53
N ASP A 110 10.65 -6.37 4.16
CA ASP A 110 10.77 -7.81 4.38
C ASP A 110 9.79 -8.27 5.45
N VAL A 111 9.09 -9.37 5.15
CA VAL A 111 8.10 -9.98 6.05
C VAL A 111 8.37 -11.46 6.16
N ALA A 112 8.30 -11.98 7.39
CA ALA A 112 8.26 -13.40 7.67
C ALA A 112 6.99 -13.73 8.46
N ILE A 113 6.18 -14.66 7.95
CA ILE A 113 5.02 -15.19 8.67
C ILE A 113 5.22 -16.69 8.94
N ARG A 114 4.70 -17.15 10.07
CA ARG A 114 4.68 -18.58 10.41
C ARG A 114 3.27 -19.13 10.24
N ILE A 115 3.13 -20.11 9.37
CA ILE A 115 1.91 -20.89 9.19
C ILE A 115 1.94 -22.04 10.19
N ALA A 116 1.03 -22.01 11.17
CA ALA A 116 0.86 -23.14 12.08
C ALA A 116 0.20 -24.31 11.33
N GLY A 117 0.68 -25.53 11.56
CA GLY A 117 -0.01 -26.73 11.08
C GLY A 117 -1.36 -26.86 11.80
N ARG A 118 -2.41 -27.28 11.07
CA ARG A 118 -3.60 -27.80 11.75
C ARG A 118 -3.22 -29.12 12.41
N LYS A 119 -3.42 -29.22 13.71
CA LYS A 119 -3.42 -30.49 14.43
C LYS A 119 -4.74 -31.20 14.18
#